data_AF-A0A8S0GSG9-F1
#
_entry.id   AF-A0A8S0GSG9-F1
#
_cell.length_a   1.000
_cell.length_b   1.000
_cell.length_c   1.000
_cell.angle_alpha   90.00
_cell.angle_beta   90.00
_cell.angle_gamma   90.00
#
_symmetry.space_group_name_H-M   'P 1'
#
loop_
_entity.id
_entity.type
_entity.pdbx_description
1 polymer ?
#
loop_
_entity_poly.entity_id
_entity_poly.type
_entity_poly.pdbx_seq_one_letter_code
_entity_poly.pdbx_strand_id
1 'polypeptide(L)' 'MLKDLGLATEAARQAHQPVVLGAVAQQLYQAMSQRGEGGKDFSAIVNSYRKPQ' A
#
# COMPACT_ATOMS: atom_id res chain seq x y z
N MET A 1 -5.54 -4.90 -4.39
CA MET A 1 -4.13 -4.47 -4.41
C MET A 1 -3.32 -4.81 -3.16
N LEU A 2 -3.82 -4.75 -1.92
CA LEU A 2 -2.99 -5.16 -0.77
C LEU A 2 -2.52 -6.62 -0.87
N LYS A 3 -3.41 -7.52 -1.31
CA LYS A 3 -3.08 -8.93 -1.58
C LYS A 3 -1.98 -9.08 -2.66
N ASP A 4 -2.10 -8.32 -3.74
CA ASP A 4 -1.21 -8.42 -4.90
C ASP A 4 0.18 -7.84 -4.58
N LEU A 5 0.20 -6.77 -3.79
CA LEU A 5 1.42 -6.20 -3.22
C LEU A 5 2.12 -7.17 -2.27
N GLY A 6 1.36 -7.90 -1.44
CA GLY A 6 1.91 -8.95 -0.57
C GLY A 6 2.58 -10.06 -1.37
N LEU A 7 1.94 -10.53 -2.45
CA LEU A 7 2.51 -11.53 -3.34
C LEU A 7 3.79 -11.03 -4.03
N ALA A 8 3.81 -9.78 -4.49
CA ALA A 8 4.99 -9.18 -5.13
C ALA A 8 6.17 -9.04 -4.15
N THR A 9 5.90 -8.59 -2.92
CA THR A 9 6.93 -8.49 -1.86
C THR A 9 7.48 -9.86 -1.48
N GLU A 10 6.62 -10.88 -1.38
CA GLU A 10 7.05 -12.25 -1.08
C GLU A 10 7.89 -12.85 -2.22
N ALA A 11 7.50 -12.65 -3.48
CA ALA A 11 8.29 -13.08 -4.63
C ALA A 11 9.68 -12.44 -4.64
N ALA A 12 9.78 -11.15 -4.34
CA ALA A 12 11.05 -10.46 -4.27
C ALA A 12 11.90 -10.91 -3.07
N ARG A 13 11.26 -11.22 -1.93
CA ARG A 13 11.93 -11.85 -0.78
C ARG A 13 12.57 -13.18 -1.17
N GLN A 14 11.86 -14.02 -1.92
CA GLN A 14 12.38 -15.28 -2.44
C GLN A 14 13.53 -15.07 -3.44
N ALA A 15 13.45 -14.01 -4.26
CA ALA A 15 14.50 -13.63 -5.19
C ALA A 15 15.69 -12.89 -4.54
N HIS A 16 15.67 -12.68 -3.22
CA HIS A 16 16.67 -11.90 -2.48
C HIS A 16 16.86 -10.48 -3.03
N GLN A 17 15.79 -9.89 -3.55
CA GLN A 17 15.79 -8.53 -4.10
C GLN A 17 15.07 -7.56 -3.16
N PRO A 18 15.70 -6.45 -2.75
CA PRO A 18 15.06 -5.47 -1.89
C PRO A 18 14.00 -4.67 -2.67
N VAL A 19 12.77 -4.58 -2.12
CA VAL A 19 11.67 -3.80 -2.71
C VAL A 19 11.21 -2.73 -1.74
N VAL A 20 12.05 -1.72 -1.53
CA VAL A 20 11.82 -0.64 -0.56
C VAL A 20 10.48 0.08 -0.83
N LEU A 21 10.18 0.37 -2.10
CA LEU A 21 8.91 1.01 -2.48
C LEU A 21 7.69 0.11 -2.21
N GLY A 22 7.85 -1.21 -2.27
CA GLY A 22 6.79 -2.17 -1.95
C GLY A 22 6.43 -2.13 -0.47
N ALA A 23 7.44 -2.06 0.41
CA ALA A 23 7.24 -1.92 1.85
C ALA A 23 6.54 -0.60 2.20
N VAL A 24 6.95 0.51 1.58
CA VAL A 24 6.30 1.82 1.78
C VAL A 24 4.84 1.78 1.32
N ALA A 25 4.56 1.21 0.15
CA ALA A 25 3.20 1.05 -0.34
C ALA A 25 2.34 0.20 0.63
N GLN A 26 2.91 -0.84 1.23
CA GLN A 26 2.19 -1.71 2.16
C GLN A 26 1.81 -0.95 3.45
N GLN A 27 2.73 -0.15 4.00
CA GLN A 27 2.46 0.70 5.15
C GLN A 27 1.35 1.73 4.86
N LEU A 28 1.41 2.35 3.69
CA LEU A 28 0.42 3.33 3.24
C LEU A 28 -1.00 2.71 3.14
N TYR A 29 -1.12 1.53 2.54
CA TYR A 29 -2.42 0.86 2.42
C TYR A 29 -2.92 0.26 3.74
N GLN A 30 -2.03 -0.21 4.61
CA GLN A 30 -2.41 -0.61 5.96
C GLN A 30 -2.97 0.59 6.75
N ALA A 31 -2.33 1.75 6.66
CA ALA A 31 -2.81 2.97 7.31
C ALA A 31 -4.15 3.45 6.74
N MET A 32 -4.40 3.27 5.44
CA MET A 32 -5.70 3.56 4.81
C MET A 32 -6.79 2.61 5.34
N SER A 33 -6.48 1.31 5.44
CA SER A 33 -7.41 0.32 6.00
C SER A 33 -7.76 0.62 7.46
N GLN A 34 -6.76 0.99 8.28
CA GLN A 34 -6.95 1.36 9.69
C GLN A 34 -7.84 2.60 9.89
N ARG A 35 -7.94 3.49 8.88
CA ARG A 35 -8.85 4.65 8.89
C ARG A 35 -10.29 4.29 8.50
N GLY A 36 -10.59 3.00 8.29
CA GLY A 36 -11.89 2.54 7.80
C GLY A 36 -12.08 2.74 6.30
N GLU A 37 -11.03 3.07 5.55
CA GLU A 37 -11.09 3.32 4.11
C GLU A 37 -10.79 2.07 3.26
N GLY A 38 -10.74 0.89 3.88
CA GLY A 38 -10.43 -0.38 3.19
C GLY A 38 -11.42 -0.77 2.09
N GLY A 39 -12.64 -0.22 2.09
CA GLY A 39 -13.63 -0.40 1.02
C GLY A 39 -13.51 0.61 -0.14
N LYS A 40 -12.63 1.61 -0.02
CA LYS A 40 -12.38 2.58 -1.09
C LYS A 40 -11.34 2.03 -2.07
N ASP A 41 -11.34 2.61 -3.27
CA ASP A 41 -10.31 2.32 -4.24
C ASP A 41 -8.92 2.77 -3.74
N PHE A 42 -7.85 2.12 -4.18
CA PHE A 42 -6.49 2.41 -3.71
C PHE A 42 -6.04 3.83 -4.06
N SER A 43 -6.59 4.39 -5.13
CA SER A 43 -6.39 5.79 -5.52
C SER A 43 -6.88 6.79 -4.46
N ALA A 44 -7.77 6.38 -3.54
CA ALA A 44 -8.25 7.22 -2.45
C ALA A 44 -7.13 7.72 -1.54
N ILE A 45 -5.97 7.04 -1.52
CA ILE A 45 -4.81 7.47 -0.73
C ILE A 45 -4.32 8.87 -1.11
N VAL A 46 -4.52 9.29 -2.37
CA VAL A 46 -4.19 10.64 -2.84
C VAL A 46 -4.96 11.71 -2.06
N ASN A 47 -6.18 11.40 -1.60
CA ASN A 47 -6.97 12.33 -0.81
C ASN A 47 -6.33 12.62 0.56
N SER A 48 -5.50 11.73 1.10
CA SER A 48 -4.75 11.98 2.34
C SER A 48 -3.69 13.08 2.18
N TYR A 49 -3.30 13.42 0.95
CA TYR A 49 -2.29 14.45 0.64
C TYR A 49 -2.90 15.73 0.06
N ARG A 50 -4.21 15.72 -0.21
CA ARG A 50 -4.91 16.91 -0.69
C ARG A 50 -5.13 17.86 0.48
N LYS A 51 -4.91 19.15 0.25
CA LYS A 51 -5.30 20.18 1.21
C LYS A 51 -6.83 20.15 1.35
N PRO A 52 -7.38 20.30 2.56
CA PRO A 52 -8.80 20.59 2.71
C PRO A 52 -9.08 21.87 1.91
N GLN A 53 -10.13 21.82 1.07
CA GLN A 53 -10.66 23.03 0.44
C GLN A 53 -11.41 23.86 1.46
#